data_AF-K0EM67-F1
#
_entry.id   AF-K0EM67-F1
#
_cell.length_a   1.000
_cell.length_b   1.000
_cell.length_c   1.000
_cell.angle_alpha   90.00
_cell.angle_beta   90.00
_cell.angle_gamma   90.00
#
_symmetry.space_group_name_H-M   'P 1'
#
loop_
_entity.id
_entity.type
_entity.pdbx_description
1 polymer ?
#
loop_
_entity_poly.entity_id
_entity_poly.type
_entity_poly.pdbx_seq_one_letter_code
_entity_poly.pdbx_strand_id
1 'polypeptide(L)' 'MEPDSELEDLRSVLSCVFEKLGAESLTEPDRVELVARAEVVQDQIDAIQYPVSDEERVSMGDTHTRAGDFG' A
#
# COMPACT_ATOMS: atom_id res chain seq x y z
N MET A 1 -16.26 1.83 5.75
CA MET A 1 -15.24 2.00 4.70
C MET A 1 -14.73 0.61 4.39
N GLU A 2 -14.57 0.26 3.12
CA GLU A 2 -13.90 -0.98 2.74
C GLU A 2 -12.38 -0.73 2.82
N PRO A 3 -11.58 -1.63 3.41
CA PRO A 3 -10.13 -1.42 3.53
C PRO A 3 -9.47 -1.25 2.17
N ASP A 4 -10.07 -1.83 1.13
CA ASP A 4 -9.64 -1.68 -0.27
C ASP A 4 -9.75 -0.22 -0.74
N SER A 5 -10.86 0.48 -0.42
CA SER A 5 -11.03 1.89 -0.79
C SER A 5 -10.03 2.80 -0.07
N GLU A 6 -9.71 2.52 1.19
CA GLU A 6 -8.69 3.26 1.94
C GLU A 6 -7.29 3.01 1.36
N LEU A 7 -6.99 1.77 0.94
CA LEU A 7 -5.76 1.45 0.23
C LEU A 7 -5.66 2.14 -1.13
N GLU A 8 -6.73 2.16 -1.91
CA GLU A 8 -6.78 2.86 -3.20
C GLU A 8 -6.52 4.36 -3.03
N ASP A 9 -7.12 4.99 -2.01
CA ASP A 9 -6.89 6.40 -1.71
C ASP A 9 -5.43 6.66 -1.32
N LEU A 10 -4.87 5.87 -0.40
CA LEU A 10 -3.47 6.00 -0.01
C LEU A 10 -2.51 5.76 -1.18
N ARG A 11 -2.79 4.78 -2.05
CA ARG A 11 -2.00 4.53 -3.26
C ARG A 11 -2.09 5.71 -4.23
N SER A 12 -3.26 6.32 -4.37
CA SER A 12 -3.47 7.52 -5.18
C SER A 12 -2.66 8.70 -4.63
N VAL A 13 -2.69 8.92 -3.30
CA VAL A 13 -1.89 9.93 -2.62
C VAL A 13 -0.40 9.68 -2.82
N LEU A 14 0.05 8.44 -2.63
CA LEU A 14 1.46 8.05 -2.82
C LEU A 14 1.91 8.32 -4.26
N SER A 15 1.09 7.96 -5.25
CA SER A 15 1.36 8.23 -6.67
C SER A 15 1.48 9.73 -6.93
N CYS A 16 0.57 10.54 -6.37
CA CYS A 16 0.60 12.00 -6.49
C CYS A 16 1.88 12.60 -5.87
N VAL A 17 2.35 12.06 -4.74
CA VAL A 17 3.59 12.48 -4.10
C VAL A 17 4.80 12.17 -4.99
N PHE A 18 4.87 10.98 -5.59
CA PHE A 18 5.94 10.63 -6.53
C PHE A 18 5.92 11.45 -7.82
N GLU A 19 4.73 11.74 -8.35
CA GLU A 19 4.58 12.62 -9.51
C GLU A 19 5.14 14.02 -9.20
N LYS A 20 4.82 14.57 -8.02
CA LYS A 20 5.40 15.83 -7.55
C LYS A 20 6.91 15.71 -7.39
N LEU A 21 7.42 14.65 -6.76
CA LEU A 21 8.87 14.40 -6.61
C LEU A 21 9.62 14.37 -7.94
N GLY A 22 8.96 13.93 -9.02
CA GLY A 22 9.48 13.94 -10.39
C GLY A 22 9.46 15.32 -11.05
N ALA A 23 8.76 16.31 -10.49
CA ALA A 23 8.74 17.66 -11.04
C ALA A 23 10.12 18.31 -10.92
N GLU A 24 10.63 18.81 -12.05
CA GLU A 24 11.97 19.41 -12.17
C GLU A 24 12.14 20.68 -11.32
N SER A 25 11.03 21.29 -10.89
CA SER A 25 10.98 22.55 -10.15
C SER A 25 10.88 22.40 -8.62
N LEU A 26 11.06 21.21 -8.06
CA LEU A 26 11.01 21.03 -6.61
C LEU A 26 12.29 21.48 -5.91
N THR A 27 12.11 22.29 -4.87
CA THR A 27 13.18 22.69 -3.95
C THR A 27 13.52 21.54 -3.00
N GLU A 28 14.76 21.51 -2.49
CA GLU A 28 15.21 20.51 -1.51
C GLU A 28 14.25 20.33 -0.30
N PRO A 29 13.73 21.39 0.36
CA PRO A 29 12.79 21.20 1.47
C PRO A 29 11.48 20.54 1.04
N ASP A 30 10.96 20.84 -0.15
CA ASP A 30 9.72 20.23 -0.67
C ASP A 30 9.94 18.75 -0.97
N ARG A 31 11.10 18.39 -1.53
CA ARG A 31 11.48 16.98 -1.73
C ARG A 31 11.55 16.21 -0.41
N VAL A 32 12.17 16.78 0.62
CA VAL A 32 12.26 16.13 1.94
C VAL A 32 10.87 15.94 2.55
N GLU A 33 10.01 16.96 2.48
CA GLU A 33 8.63 16.85 2.98
C GLU A 33 7.83 15.79 2.21
N LEU A 34 7.95 15.76 0.87
CA LEU A 34 7.29 14.77 0.03
C LEU A 34 7.79 13.35 0.30
N VAL A 35 9.09 13.15 0.50
CA VAL A 35 9.65 11.84 0.90
C VAL A 35 9.10 11.41 2.25
N ALA A 36 9.10 12.30 3.25
CA ALA A 36 8.52 11.99 4.56
C ALA A 36 7.02 11.65 4.47
N ARG A 37 6.27 12.36 3.61
CA ARG A 37 4.87 12.03 3.34
C ARG A 37 4.72 10.68 2.65
N ALA A 38 5.59 10.34 1.70
CA ALA A 38 5.58 9.04 1.03
C ALA A 38 5.84 7.90 2.02
N GLU A 39 6.76 8.08 2.97
CA GLU A 39 7.03 7.10 4.03
C GLU A 39 5.80 6.89 4.93
N VAL A 40 5.17 7.98 5.40
CA VAL A 40 3.97 7.91 6.25
C VAL A 40 2.78 7.27 5.53
N VAL A 41 2.61 7.51 4.23
CA VAL A 41 1.55 6.87 3.44
C VAL A 41 1.85 5.39 3.22
N GLN A 42 3.10 5.01 3.01
CA GLN A 42 3.51 3.60 2.92
C GLN A 42 3.28 2.86 4.24
N ASP A 43 3.61 3.49 5.38
CA ASP A 43 3.35 2.92 6.71
C ASP A 43 1.86 2.66 6.94
N GLN A 44 0.98 3.58 6.50
CA GLN A 44 -0.47 3.37 6.54
C GLN A 44 -0.93 2.24 5.62
N ILE A 45 -0.37 2.15 4.41
CA ILE A 45 -0.66 1.05 3.47
C ILE A 45 -0.23 -0.28 4.09
N ASP A 46 0.93 -0.32 4.75
CA ASP A 46 1.44 -1.50 5.45
C ASP A 46 0.53 -1.86 6.63
N ALA A 47 0.09 -0.89 7.43
CA ALA A 47 -0.83 -1.12 8.53
C ALA A 47 -2.19 -1.68 8.09
N ILE A 48 -2.66 -1.34 6.88
CA ILE A 48 -3.92 -1.87 6.33
C ILE A 48 -3.72 -3.23 5.65
N GLN A 49 -2.63 -3.43 4.90
CA GLN A 49 -2.34 -4.70 4.22
C GLN A 49 -1.78 -5.79 5.16
N TYR A 50 -0.98 -5.36 6.12
CA TYR A 50 -0.33 -6.16 7.15
C TYR A 50 -0.70 -5.61 8.52
N PRO A 51 -2.00 -5.65 8.91
CA PRO A 51 -2.36 -5.35 10.28
C PRO A 51 -1.58 -6.33 11.13
N VAL A 52 -0.64 -5.82 11.93
CA VAL A 52 0.24 -6.61 12.78
C VAL A 52 -0.67 -7.41 13.71
N SER A 53 -0.99 -8.61 13.27
CA SER A 53 -1.90 -9.50 13.95
C SER A 53 -1.04 -10.12 15.03
N ASP A 54 -0.99 -9.47 16.19
CA ASP A 54 -0.49 -10.03 17.45
C ASP A 54 -1.28 -11.31 17.85
N GLU A 55 -2.33 -11.67 17.12
CA GLU A 55 -3.04 -12.94 17.21
C GLU A 55 -3.01 -13.69 15.87
N GLU A 56 -2.30 -14.81 15.88
CA GLU A 56 -2.80 -16.11 15.42
C GLU A 56 -3.36 -16.22 13.97
N ARG A 57 -2.71 -17.08 13.16
CA ARG A 57 -3.32 -17.89 12.07
C ARG A 57 -3.58 -17.23 10.70
N VAL A 58 -2.54 -17.03 9.90
CA VAL A 58 -2.64 -17.38 8.47
C VAL A 58 -1.37 -18.09 8.02
N SER A 59 -1.37 -19.41 8.21
CA SER A 59 -0.49 -20.30 7.45
C SER A 59 -0.63 -19.96 5.97
N MET A 60 0.50 -19.52 5.42
CA MET A 60 0.97 -19.84 4.08
C MET A 60 0.25 -21.05 3.46
N GLY A 61 -0.45 -20.78 2.36
CA GLY A 61 -0.45 -21.66 1.19
C GLY A 61 -1.16 -23.00 1.32
N ASP A 62 -2.44 -23.06 0.97
CA ASP A 62 -3.04 -24.26 0.41
C ASP A 62 -4.03 -23.91 -0.71
N THR A 63 -3.45 -23.72 -1.90
CA THR A 63 -3.96 -24.20 -3.19
C THR A 63 -5.46 -24.54 -3.32
N HIS A 64 -6.35 -23.54 -3.36
CA HIS A 64 -7.69 -23.74 -3.91
C HIS A 64 -7.69 -23.62 -5.44
N THR A 65 -7.02 -24.54 -6.14
CA THR A 65 -7.36 -24.85 -7.54
C THR A 65 -8.47 -25.90 -7.50
N ARG A 66 -9.71 -25.43 -7.37
CA ARG A 66 -10.91 -26.24 -7.59
C ARG A 66 -11.43 -25.96 -9.01
N ALA A 67 -10.76 -26.55 -9.99
CA ALA A 67 -11.35 -26.93 -11.26
C ALA A 67 -11.31 -28.46 -11.24
N GLY A 68 -12.42 -29.19 -11.10
CA GLY A 68 -13.52 -29.15 -12.05
C GLY A 68 -13.20 -30.06 -13.23
N ASP A 69 -12.86 -31.33 -12.98
CA ASP A 69 -12.80 -32.36 -14.02
C ASP A 69 -13.41 -33.66 -13.46
N PHE A 70 -14.66 -33.89 -13.85
CA PHE A 70 -15.34 -35.18 -13.76
C PHE A 70 -15.16 -35.82 -15.15
N GLY A 71 -14.40 -36.91 -15.22
CA GLY A 71 -14.29 -37.81 -16.35
C GLY A 71 -14.41 -39.25 -15.87
#